data_AF-A0A968Y3X2-F1
#
_entry.id   AF-A0A968Y3X2-F1
#
_cell.length_a   1.000
_cell.length_b   1.000
_cell.length_c   1.000
_cell.angle_alpha   90.00
_cell.angle_beta   90.00
_cell.angle_gamma   90.00
#
_symmetry.space_group_name_H-M   'P 1'
#
loop_
_entity.id
_entity.type
_entity.pdbx_description
1 polymer ?
#
loop_
_entity_poly.entity_id
_entity_poly.type
_entity_poly.pdbx_seq_one_letter_code
_entity_poly.pdbx_strand_id
1 'polypeptide(L)' 'IGGIAQICGGKGGGRPNLAQAGGRDASKLKEALEMARSQLQESLQ' A
#
# COMPACT_ATOMS: atom_id res chain seq x y z
N ILE A 1 -1.79 5.14 1.24
CA ILE A 1 -1.11 4.33 0.19
C ILE A 1 0.42 4.42 0.22
N GLY A 2 1.03 5.59 0.47
CA GLY A 2 2.50 5.75 0.43
C GLY A 2 3.27 4.81 1.37
N GLY A 3 2.80 4.62 2.61
CA GLY A 3 3.43 3.67 3.55
C GLY A 3 3.40 2.21 3.08
N ILE A 4 2.31 1.77 2.44
CA ILE A 4 2.21 0.44 1.85
C ILE A 4 3.19 0.30 0.68
N ALA A 5 3.39 1.35 -0.12
CA ALA A 5 4.35 1.35 -1.21
C ALA A 5 5.80 1.15 -0.76
N GLN A 6 6.16 1.64 0.44
CA GLN A 6 7.51 1.53 0.99
C GLN A 6 7.90 0.08 1.31
N ILE A 7 6.93 -0.79 1.61
CA ILE A 7 7.16 -2.22 1.81
C ILE A 7 7.84 -2.82 0.56
N CYS A 8 7.37 -2.44 -0.63
CA CYS A 8 7.96 -2.83 -1.91
C CYS A 8 9.15 -1.94 -2.36
N GLY A 9 9.76 -1.16 -1.47
CA GLY A 9 10.84 -0.21 -1.80
C GLY A 9 10.38 0.93 -2.72
N GLY A 10 9.11 1.29 -2.62
CA GLY A 10 8.40 2.19 -3.53
C GLY A 10 7.93 3.50 -2.92
N LYS A 11 7.21 4.27 -3.73
CA LYS A 11 6.50 5.48 -3.29
C LYS A 11 5.12 5.55 -3.91
N GLY A 12 4.19 6.23 -3.24
CA GLY A 12 2.83 6.42 -3.74
C GLY A 12 2.19 7.66 -3.16
N GLY A 13 1.19 8.18 -3.87
CA GLY A 13 0.48 9.41 -3.52
C GLY A 13 -0.82 9.56 -4.31
N GLY A 14 -1.64 10.54 -3.92
CA GLY A 14 -2.92 10.81 -4.56
C GLY A 14 -3.85 11.65 -3.70
N ARG A 15 -5.08 11.81 -4.17
CA ARG A 15 -6.18 12.47 -3.47
C ARG A 15 -6.98 11.44 -2.64
N PRO A 16 -7.84 11.86 -1.70
CA PRO A 16 -8.61 10.95 -0.84
C PRO A 16 -9.36 9.85 -1.61
N ASN A 17 -9.93 10.19 -2.77
CA ASN A 17 -10.72 9.25 -3.58
C ASN A 17 -9.91 8.52 -4.66
N LEU A 18 -8.66 8.91 -4.90
CA LEU A 18 -7.83 8.33 -5.95
C LEU A 18 -6.35 8.43 -5.57
N ALA A 19 -5.69 7.29 -5.42
CA ALA A 19 -4.26 7.25 -5.18
C ALA A 19 -3.57 6.13 -5.96
N GLN A 20 -2.28 6.32 -6.24
CA GLN A 20 -1.46 5.39 -7.00
C GLN A 20 -0.11 5.19 -6.30
N ALA A 21 0.47 4.00 -6.44
CA ALA A 21 1.77 3.63 -5.90
C ALA A 21 2.53 2.73 -6.87
N GLY A 22 3.85 2.66 -6.70
CA GLY A 22 4.71 1.69 -7.37
C GLY A 22 5.94 1.37 -6.52
N GLY A 23 6.56 0.20 -6.73
CA GLY A 23 7.71 -0.28 -5.97
C GLY A 23 8.68 -1.10 -6.83
N ARG A 24 9.91 -1.27 -6.34
CA ARG A 24 11.02 -1.93 -7.05
C ARG A 24 11.15 -3.41 -6.67
N ASP A 25 10.71 -3.78 -5.47
CA ASP A 25 10.79 -5.14 -4.97
C ASP A 25 9.44 -5.85 -5.13
N ALA A 26 9.31 -6.60 -6.23
CA ALA A 26 8.10 -7.38 -6.52
C ALA A 26 7.89 -8.54 -5.54
N SER A 27 8.95 -9.04 -4.88
CA SER A 27 8.84 -10.18 -3.96
C SER A 27 8.01 -9.84 -2.71
N LYS A 28 7.97 -8.56 -2.34
CA LYS A 28 7.23 -8.03 -1.19
C LYS A 28 5.79 -7.62 -1.49
N LEU A 29 5.33 -7.82 -2.72
CA LEU A 29 3.97 -7.45 -3.13
C LEU A 29 2.91 -8.13 -2.25
N LYS A 30 3.11 -9.41 -1.91
CA LYS A 30 2.15 -10.17 -1.08
C LYS A 30 2.04 -9.56 0.33
N GLU A 31 3.17 -9.26 0.96
CA GLU A 31 3.21 -8.61 2.28
C GLU A 31 2.51 -7.25 2.26
N ALA A 32 2.76 -6.44 1.23
CA ALA A 32 2.13 -5.14 1.07
C ALA A 32 0.60 -5.24 0.92
N LEU A 33 0.09 -6.24 0.19
CA LEU A 33 -1.35 -6.48 0.03
C LEU A 33 -2.01 -6.94 1.34
N GLU A 34 -1.38 -7.82 2.11
CA GLU A 34 -1.92 -8.25 3.41
C GLU A 34 -1.99 -7.08 4.40
N MET A 35 -0.94 -6.26 4.47
CA MET A 35 -0.94 -5.03 5.28
C MET A 35 -2.05 -4.06 4.86
N ALA A 36 -2.23 -3.87 3.55
CA ALA A 36 -3.29 -3.02 3.01
C ALA A 36 -4.68 -3.51 3.43
N ARG A 37 -4.89 -4.83 3.39
CA ARG A 37 -6.14 -5.47 3.80
C ARG A 37 -6.40 -5.28 5.29
N SER A 38 -5.40 -5.47 6.16
CA SER A 38 -5.54 -5.25 7.61
C SER A 38 -5.95 -3.80 7.92
N GLN A 39 -5.23 -2.82 7.37
CA GLN A 39 -5.53 -1.40 7.59
C GLN A 39 -6.92 -1.02 7.09
N LEU A 40 -7.36 -1.59 5.96
CA LEU A 40 -8.70 -1.36 5.44
C LEU A 40 -9.76 -1.93 6.38
N GLN A 41 -9.56 -3.14 6.91
CA GLN A 41 -10.47 -3.74 7.88
C GLN A 41 -10.57 -2.90 9.16
N GLU A 42 -9.44 -2.45 9.69
CA GLU A 42 -9.38 -1.57 10.88
C GLU A 42 -10.11 -0.24 10.63
N SER A 43 -10.02 0.32 9.41
CA SER A 43 -10.65 1.60 9.07
C SER A 43 -12.17 1.50 8.80
N LEU A 44 -12.70 0.28 8.64
CA LEU A 44 -14.12 0.01 8.41
C LEU A 44 -14.86 -0.37 9.70
N GLN A 45 -14.14 -0.60 10.80
CA GLN A 45 -14.69 -0.81 12.14
C GLN A 45 -14.96 0.52 12.83
#